data_AF-A0A8J7IGE3-F1
#
_entry.id   AF-A0A8J7IGE3-F1
#
_cell.length_a   1.000
_cell.length_b   1.000
_cell.length_c   1.000
_cell.angle_alpha   90.00
_cell.angle_beta   90.00
_cell.angle_gamma   90.00
#
_symmetry.space_group_name_H-M   'P 1'
#
loop_
_entity.id
_entity.type
_entity.pdbx_description
1 polymer ?
#
loop_
_entity_poly.entity_id
_entity_poly.type
_entity_poly.pdbx_seq_one_letter_code
_entity_poly.pdbx_strand_id
1 'polypeptide(L)'
;MTELTRKLLGANPADPEEQRVVDHIERRAPISRDVGDLADAQDSFWDRLADSVARIGGSWPFIGMFFLFLLAWTGTNSFLLAKGSAFDPYPYIFLNLMLSMLAAIQAPIIMMSQNRQAEKDRIAAAHDYEVNLRSEIEILGMQEKLDRLRGEQHERIFERQELILKQLERIEKRLP
;
A
#
# COMPACT_ATOMS: atom_id res chain seq x y z
N MET A 1 -3.20 -1.56 -28.00
CA MET A 1 -3.12 -1.14 -26.58
C MET A 1 -2.26 0.09 -26.47
N THR A 2 -1.04 0.08 -27.02
CA THR A 2 -0.09 1.22 -27.05
C THR A 2 -0.67 2.54 -27.59
N GLU A 3 -1.49 2.51 -28.64
CA GLU A 3 -2.17 3.73 -29.13
C GLU A 3 -3.24 4.27 -28.17
N LEU A 4 -4.01 3.39 -27.53
CA LEU A 4 -5.06 3.78 -26.58
C LEU A 4 -4.44 4.33 -25.28
N THR A 5 -3.40 3.67 -24.78
CA THR A 5 -2.60 4.13 -23.62
C THR A 5 -2.03 5.52 -23.88
N ARG A 6 -1.42 5.76 -25.05
CA ARG A 6 -0.87 7.07 -25.44
C ARG A 6 -1.95 8.13 -25.65
N LYS A 7 -3.15 7.73 -26.08
CA LYS A 7 -4.30 8.64 -26.27
C LYS A 7 -4.96 9.04 -24.94
N LEU A 8 -4.96 8.15 -23.95
CA LEU A 8 -5.55 8.38 -22.62
C LEU A 8 -4.60 9.09 -21.65
N LEU A 9 -3.31 8.71 -21.63
CA LEU A 9 -2.28 9.40 -20.82
C LEU A 9 -1.69 10.66 -21.47
N GLY A 10 -2.01 10.92 -22.74
CA GLY A 10 -1.42 12.01 -23.52
C GLY A 10 -0.04 11.66 -24.07
N ALA A 11 0.38 12.37 -25.13
CA ALA A 11 1.61 12.09 -25.87
C ALA A 11 2.91 12.36 -25.09
N ASN A 12 2.82 12.95 -23.89
CA ASN A 12 3.94 13.25 -23.02
C ASN A 12 3.46 13.17 -21.55
N PRO A 13 3.62 12.02 -20.87
CA PRO A 13 3.19 11.89 -19.48
C PRO A 13 4.00 12.84 -18.61
N ALA A 14 3.33 13.70 -17.86
CA ALA A 14 3.97 14.78 -17.12
C ALA A 14 4.64 14.26 -15.83
N ASP A 15 4.17 13.12 -15.32
CA ASP A 15 4.62 12.54 -14.06
C ASP A 15 5.58 11.35 -14.28
N PRO A 16 6.73 11.28 -13.58
CA PRO A 16 7.60 10.11 -13.58
C PRO A 16 6.91 8.78 -13.24
N GLU A 17 5.77 8.79 -12.54
CA GLU A 17 4.98 7.58 -12.28
C GLU A 17 4.23 7.11 -13.53
N GLU A 18 3.54 8.01 -14.23
CA GLU A 18 2.84 7.71 -15.48
C GLU A 18 3.77 7.14 -16.56
N GLN A 19 5.00 7.68 -16.66
CA GLN A 19 6.01 7.17 -17.58
C GLN A 19 6.42 5.73 -17.26
N ARG A 20 6.52 5.37 -15.97
CA ARG A 20 6.83 3.99 -15.56
C ARG A 20 5.71 3.03 -15.92
N VAL A 21 4.46 3.43 -15.76
CA VAL A 21 3.30 2.61 -16.12
C VAL A 21 3.30 2.30 -17.62
N VAL A 22 3.55 3.31 -18.46
CA VAL A 22 3.66 3.13 -19.93
C VAL A 22 4.78 2.15 -20.29
N ASP A 23 5.96 2.31 -19.69
CA ASP A 23 7.12 1.45 -19.95
C ASP A 23 6.88 -0.01 -19.48
N HIS A 24 6.17 -0.22 -18.37
CA HIS A 24 5.82 -1.55 -17.86
C HIS A 24 4.73 -2.24 -18.68
N ILE A 25 3.75 -1.48 -19.20
CA ILE A 25 2.71 -1.99 -20.10
C ILE A 25 3.36 -2.44 -21.43
N GLU A 26 4.32 -1.69 -21.97
CA GLU A 26 5.04 -2.07 -23.19
C GLU A 26 5.88 -3.35 -23.01
N ARG A 27 6.50 -3.53 -21.84
CA ARG A 27 7.41 -4.66 -21.59
C ARG A 27 6.72 -5.97 -21.18
N ARG A 28 5.40 -5.99 -20.93
CA ARG A 28 4.67 -7.15 -20.36
C ARG A 28 5.39 -7.77 -19.15
N ALA A 29 6.15 -6.97 -18.40
CA ALA A 29 6.89 -7.47 -17.25
C ALA A 29 5.91 -7.71 -16.10
N PRO A 30 5.99 -8.85 -15.39
CA PRO A 30 5.20 -9.06 -14.19
C PRO A 30 5.64 -8.04 -13.12
N ILE A 31 4.73 -7.12 -12.77
CA ILE A 31 4.86 -6.22 -11.61
C ILE A 31 4.53 -7.03 -10.35
N SER A 32 5.20 -8.17 -10.19
CA SER A 32 5.17 -8.98 -8.97
C SER A 32 6.57 -8.95 -8.38
N ARG A 33 7.14 -7.74 -8.31
CA ARG A 33 8.24 -7.51 -7.40
C ARG A 33 7.58 -7.07 -6.12
N ASP A 34 7.63 -7.92 -5.10
CA ASP A 34 7.03 -7.66 -3.80
C ASP A 34 7.48 -6.27 -3.33
N VAL A 35 6.52 -5.38 -3.14
CA VAL A 35 6.78 -3.98 -2.76
C VAL A 35 7.54 -3.93 -1.42
N GLY A 36 7.36 -4.96 -0.59
CA GLY A 36 8.11 -5.19 0.63
C GLY A 36 9.62 -5.35 0.39
N ASP A 37 10.05 -6.03 -0.67
CA ASP A 37 11.47 -6.28 -0.95
C ASP A 37 12.22 -5.02 -1.39
N LEU A 38 11.55 -4.06 -2.03
CA LEU A 38 12.16 -2.78 -2.41
C LEU A 38 12.29 -1.83 -1.22
N ALA A 39 11.33 -1.87 -0.28
CA ALA A 39 11.34 -1.07 0.93
C ALA A 39 12.31 -1.62 2.00
N ASP A 40 12.39 -2.95 2.15
CA ASP A 40 13.24 -3.60 3.17
C ASP A 40 14.73 -3.67 2.76
N ALA A 41 15.06 -3.52 1.47
CA ALA A 41 16.45 -3.58 0.98
C ALA A 41 17.35 -2.45 1.49
N GLN A 42 16.80 -1.43 2.16
CA GLN A 42 17.54 -0.27 2.65
C GLN A 42 17.57 -0.15 4.18
N ASP A 43 16.96 -1.07 4.93
CA ASP A 43 16.84 -0.95 6.38
C ASP A 43 18.21 -1.16 7.07
N SER A 44 18.71 -0.12 7.74
CA SER A 44 19.94 -0.19 8.53
C SER A 44 19.73 -1.02 9.80
N PHE A 45 20.84 -1.50 10.39
CA PHE A 45 20.82 -2.20 11.68
C PHE A 45 20.05 -1.41 12.76
N TRP A 46 20.22 -0.09 12.76
CA TRP A 46 19.56 0.83 13.70
C TRP A 46 18.05 0.97 13.45
N ASP A 47 17.61 0.89 12.20
CA ASP A 47 16.20 0.95 11.82
C ASP A 47 15.44 -0.28 12.34
N ARG A 48 16.05 -1.46 12.16
CA ARG A 48 15.52 -2.73 12.69
C ARG A 48 15.42 -2.73 14.20
N LEU A 49 16.42 -2.14 14.88
CA LEU A 49 16.44 -2.00 16.33
C LEU A 49 15.33 -1.07 16.82
N ALA A 50 15.16 0.09 16.17
CA ALA A 50 14.10 1.05 16.49
C ALA A 50 12.70 0.43 16.32
N ASP A 51 12.45 -0.32 15.23
CA ASP A 51 11.16 -1.00 15.02
C ASP A 51 10.89 -2.10 16.04
N SER A 52 11.93 -2.83 16.46
CA SER A 52 11.79 -3.85 17.49
C SER A 52 11.43 -3.20 18.84
N VAL A 53 12.12 -2.11 19.20
CA VAL A 53 11.86 -1.35 20.43
C VAL A 53 10.46 -0.72 20.42
N ALA A 54 10.03 -0.13 19.29
CA ALA A 54 8.70 0.46 19.15
C ALA A 54 7.59 -0.61 19.30
N ARG A 55 7.79 -1.78 18.71
CA ARG A 55 6.83 -2.90 18.77
C ARG A 55 6.72 -3.49 20.18
N ILE A 56 7.84 -3.64 20.89
CA ILE A 56 7.87 -4.13 22.26
C ILE A 56 7.24 -3.10 23.21
N GLY A 57 7.61 -1.81 23.05
CA GLY A 57 7.10 -0.71 23.85
C GLY A 57 5.60 -0.46 23.69
N GLY A 58 5.03 -0.76 22.52
CA GLY A 58 3.58 -0.64 22.25
C GLY A 58 2.73 -1.82 22.70
N SER A 59 3.32 -2.86 23.30
CA SER A 59 2.58 -4.06 23.69
C SER A 59 1.92 -3.92 25.07
N TRP A 60 0.66 -4.34 25.19
CA TRP A 60 -0.09 -4.42 26.46
C TRP A 60 0.65 -5.16 27.60
N PRO A 61 1.29 -6.33 27.38
CA PRO A 61 2.04 -7.00 28.45
C PRO A 61 3.29 -6.24 28.91
N PHE A 62 3.96 -5.49 28.03
CA PHE A 62 5.11 -4.66 28.40
C PHE A 62 4.69 -3.54 29.37
N ILE A 63 3.57 -2.88 29.09
CA ILE A 63 3.00 -1.83 29.97
C ILE A 63 2.71 -2.41 31.37
N GLY A 64 2.09 -3.60 31.44
CA GLY A 64 1.81 -4.28 32.70
C GLY A 64 3.07 -4.65 33.49
N MET A 65 4.09 -5.19 32.81
CA MET A 65 5.39 -5.53 33.43
C MET A 65 6.13 -4.27 33.92
N PHE A 66 6.11 -3.19 33.14
CA PHE A 66 6.72 -1.92 33.53
C PHE A 66 6.05 -1.32 34.77
N PHE A 67 4.72 -1.36 34.84
CA PHE A 67 3.98 -0.89 36.01
C PHE A 67 4.29 -1.75 37.26
N LEU A 68 4.36 -3.07 37.12
CA LEU A 68 4.76 -3.97 38.20
C LEU A 68 6.16 -3.66 38.72
N PHE A 69 7.11 -3.40 37.81
CA PHE A 69 8.47 -2.99 38.15
C PHE A 69 8.48 -1.69 38.96
N LEU A 70 7.71 -0.67 38.55
CA LEU A 70 7.61 0.60 39.30
C LEU A 70 7.04 0.39 40.71
N LEU A 71 6.02 -0.44 40.87
CA LEU A 71 5.46 -0.79 42.18
C LEU A 71 6.48 -1.54 43.04
N ALA A 72 7.19 -2.50 42.46
CA ALA A 72 8.23 -3.26 43.16
C ALA A 72 9.39 -2.36 43.62
N TRP A 73 9.85 -1.44 42.76
CA TRP A 73 10.89 -0.47 43.09
C TRP A 73 10.47 0.47 44.22
N THR A 74 9.27 1.04 44.09
CA THR A 74 8.69 1.96 45.08
C THR A 74 8.48 1.26 46.43
N GLY A 75 7.92 0.05 46.41
CA GLY A 75 7.68 -0.76 47.60
C GLY A 75 8.98 -1.16 48.30
N THR A 76 9.99 -1.61 47.55
CA THR A 76 11.30 -2.00 48.10
C THR A 76 12.02 -0.79 48.71
N ASN A 77 12.07 0.35 48.01
CA ASN A 77 12.69 1.57 48.55
C ASN A 77 11.94 2.15 49.75
N SER A 78 10.60 2.12 49.76
CA SER A 78 9.79 2.53 50.92
C SER A 78 10.07 1.65 52.15
N PHE A 79 10.17 0.33 51.95
CA PHE A 79 10.46 -0.61 53.03
C PHE A 79 11.89 -0.47 53.56
N LEU A 80 12.87 -0.25 52.67
CA LEU A 80 14.26 0.01 53.05
C LEU A 80 14.43 1.37 53.75
N LEU A 81 13.61 2.38 53.37
CA LEU A 81 13.53 3.66 54.07
C LEU A 81 13.05 3.48 55.51
N ALA A 82 12.02 2.66 55.71
CA ALA A 82 11.53 2.32 57.05
C ALA A 82 12.58 1.57 57.91
N LYS A 83 13.56 0.92 57.29
CA LYS A 83 14.71 0.28 57.96
C LYS A 83 15.96 1.16 58.06
N GLY A 84 15.89 2.42 57.62
CA GLY A 84 16.98 3.40 57.74
C GLY A 84 18.08 3.32 56.67
N SER A 85 17.90 2.53 55.60
CA SER A 85 18.91 2.35 54.54
C SER A 85 18.26 2.39 53.15
N ALA A 86 17.55 3.46 52.83
CA ALA A 86 16.99 3.65 51.49
C ALA A 86 18.05 4.05 50.46
N PHE A 87 17.99 3.41 49.30
CA PHE A 87 18.81 3.76 48.14
C PHE A 87 18.24 4.97 47.39
N ASP A 88 16.91 5.04 47.23
CA ASP A 88 16.18 6.16 46.61
C ASP A 88 15.00 6.57 47.52
N PRO A 89 15.23 7.43 48.54
CA PRO A 89 14.18 7.91 49.44
C PRO A 89 13.10 8.72 48.70
N TYR A 90 11.87 8.74 49.23
CA TYR A 90 10.83 9.66 48.76
C TYR A 90 11.38 11.10 48.77
N PRO A 91 11.39 11.83 47.64
CA PRO A 91 10.50 11.75 46.47
C PRO A 91 10.99 10.96 45.23
N TYR A 92 11.90 10.00 45.37
CA TYR A 92 12.40 9.11 44.28
C TYR A 92 13.10 9.84 43.12
N ILE A 93 14.16 10.58 43.44
CA ILE A 93 14.88 11.42 42.46
C ILE A 93 15.54 10.54 41.39
N PHE A 94 16.09 9.39 41.77
CA PHE A 94 16.76 8.51 40.83
C PHE A 94 15.77 7.88 39.85
N LEU A 95 14.64 7.38 40.36
CA LEU A 95 13.57 6.85 39.52
C LEU A 95 13.04 7.91 38.54
N ASN A 96 12.80 9.12 39.01
CA ASN A 96 12.31 10.22 38.16
C ASN A 96 13.32 10.59 37.07
N LEU A 97 14.61 10.63 37.39
CA LEU A 97 15.66 10.87 36.40
C LEU A 97 15.67 9.80 35.31
N MET A 98 15.60 8.52 35.70
CA MET A 98 15.55 7.40 34.75
C MET A 98 14.32 7.47 33.85
N LEU A 99 13.13 7.73 34.42
CA LEU A 99 11.89 7.87 33.66
C LEU A 99 11.95 9.03 32.66
N SER A 100 12.51 10.16 33.08
CA SER A 100 12.67 11.34 32.23
C SER A 100 13.63 11.08 31.06
N MET A 101 14.75 10.38 31.30
CA MET A 101 15.67 9.96 30.25
C MET A 101 15.03 8.95 29.28
N LEU A 102 14.27 7.99 29.81
CA LEU A 102 13.55 7.00 29.01
C LEU A 102 12.53 7.70 28.09
N ALA A 103 11.72 8.61 28.63
CA ALA A 103 10.74 9.36 27.86
C ALA A 103 11.39 10.25 26.78
N ALA A 104 12.52 10.90 27.10
CA ALA A 104 13.23 11.75 26.16
C ALA A 104 13.75 10.98 24.93
N ILE A 105 14.20 9.74 25.11
CA ILE A 105 14.68 8.88 24.02
C ILE A 105 13.51 8.22 23.27
N GLN A 106 12.37 7.98 23.95
CA GLN A 106 11.20 7.37 23.33
C GLN A 106 10.61 8.22 22.20
N ALA A 107 10.46 9.54 22.38
CA ALA A 107 9.81 10.38 21.38
C ALA A 107 10.51 10.37 20.00
N PRO A 108 11.85 10.53 19.90
CA PRO A 108 12.57 10.38 18.63
C PRO A 108 12.48 8.98 18.02
N ILE A 109 12.55 7.91 18.83
CA ILE A 109 12.45 6.52 18.33
C ILE A 109 11.07 6.28 17.72
N ILE A 110 10.01 6.74 18.41
CA ILE A 110 8.63 6.66 17.91
C ILE A 110 8.52 7.45 16.61
N MET A 111 9.04 8.67 16.56
CA MET A 111 8.99 9.51 15.35
C MET A 111 9.76 8.89 14.18
N MET A 112 10.92 8.27 14.43
CA MET A 112 11.70 7.55 13.40
C MET A 112 10.94 6.33 12.86
N SER A 113 10.33 5.53 13.74
CA SER A 113 9.50 4.38 13.34
C SER A 113 8.25 4.82 12.58
N GLN A 114 7.60 5.91 13.00
CA GLN A 114 6.47 6.52 12.30
C GLN A 114 6.86 7.04 10.91
N ASN A 115 7.99 7.76 10.79
CA ASN A 115 8.45 8.29 9.51
C ASN A 115 8.77 7.16 8.51
N ARG A 116 9.35 6.06 8.99
CA ARG A 116 9.60 4.86 8.16
C ARG A 116 8.30 4.16 7.75
N GLN A 117 7.35 3.97 8.67
CA GLN A 117 6.03 3.41 8.34
C GLN A 117 5.31 4.26 7.29
N ALA A 118 5.30 5.59 7.45
CA ALA A 118 4.68 6.51 6.49
C ALA A 118 5.33 6.46 5.10
N GLU A 119 6.65 6.25 5.03
CA GLU A 119 7.35 6.02 3.76
C GLU A 119 6.91 4.71 3.10
N LYS A 120 6.85 3.60 3.86
CA LYS A 120 6.37 2.31 3.36
C LYS A 120 4.92 2.40 2.87
N ASP A 121 4.06 3.07 3.63
CA ASP A 121 2.65 3.33 3.27
C ASP A 121 2.53 4.17 1.99
N ARG A 122 3.39 5.19 1.81
CA ARG A 122 3.40 6.03 0.59
C ARG A 122 3.78 5.22 -0.65
N ILE A 123 4.82 4.38 -0.55
CA ILE A 123 5.27 3.51 -1.65
C ILE A 123 4.18 2.50 -2.01
N ALA A 124 3.55 1.87 -1.01
CA ALA A 124 2.44 0.94 -1.23
C ALA A 124 1.26 1.63 -1.93
N ALA A 125 0.88 2.84 -1.49
CA ALA A 125 -0.20 3.60 -2.11
C ALA A 125 0.09 3.99 -3.57
N ALA A 126 1.33 4.38 -3.88
CA ALA A 126 1.75 4.70 -5.25
C ALA A 126 1.70 3.45 -6.16
N HIS A 127 2.15 2.30 -5.65
CA HIS A 127 2.07 1.04 -6.37
C HIS A 127 0.61 0.60 -6.61
N ASP A 128 -0.25 0.70 -5.60
CA ASP A 128 -1.67 0.39 -5.73
C ASP A 128 -2.36 1.31 -6.76
N TYR A 129 -1.97 2.58 -6.82
CA TYR A 129 -2.43 3.52 -7.83
C TYR A 129 -2.01 3.07 -9.25
N GLU A 130 -0.74 2.69 -9.45
CA GLU A 130 -0.25 2.17 -10.74
C GLU A 130 -1.01 0.91 -11.19
N VAL A 131 -1.24 -0.04 -10.28
CA VAL A 131 -1.99 -1.27 -10.58
C VAL A 131 -3.44 -0.96 -10.96
N ASN A 132 -4.09 -0.04 -10.24
CA ASN A 132 -5.46 0.39 -10.54
C ASN A 132 -5.56 1.07 -11.91
N LEU A 133 -4.66 2.00 -12.21
CA LEU A 133 -4.62 2.70 -13.51
C LEU A 133 -4.42 1.71 -14.66
N ARG A 134 -3.51 0.75 -14.49
CA ARG A 134 -3.29 -0.31 -15.49
C ARG A 134 -4.56 -1.14 -15.71
N SER A 135 -5.23 -1.53 -14.62
CA SER A 135 -6.47 -2.31 -14.68
C SER A 135 -7.57 -1.54 -15.42
N GLU A 136 -7.69 -0.23 -15.18
CA GLU A 136 -8.63 0.65 -15.88
C GLU A 136 -8.34 0.68 -17.40
N ILE A 137 -7.08 0.87 -17.80
CA ILE A 137 -6.68 0.88 -19.22
C ILE A 137 -6.93 -0.49 -19.88
N GLU A 138 -6.66 -1.59 -19.17
CA GLU A 138 -6.97 -2.94 -19.65
C GLU A 138 -8.46 -3.14 -19.89
N ILE A 139 -9.32 -2.69 -18.97
CA ILE A 139 -10.78 -2.73 -19.11
C ILE A 139 -11.25 -1.90 -20.30
N LEU A 140 -10.77 -0.66 -20.44
CA LEU A 140 -11.12 0.21 -21.57
C LEU A 140 -10.70 -0.42 -22.91
N GLY A 141 -9.50 -1.02 -22.96
CA GLY A 141 -9.03 -1.73 -24.15
C GLY A 141 -9.85 -2.99 -24.48
N MET A 142 -10.43 -3.66 -23.48
CA MET A 142 -11.38 -4.76 -23.70
C MET A 142 -12.73 -4.25 -24.21
N GLN A 143 -13.25 -3.14 -23.67
CA GLN A 143 -14.50 -2.53 -24.12
C GLN A 143 -14.41 -2.11 -25.59
N GLU A 144 -13.33 -1.46 -26.01
CA GLU A 144 -13.13 -1.07 -27.41
C GLU A 144 -13.13 -2.29 -28.35
N LYS A 145 -12.45 -3.38 -27.97
CA LYS A 145 -12.47 -4.62 -28.74
C LYS A 145 -13.87 -5.24 -28.80
N LEU A 146 -14.61 -5.21 -27.69
CA LEU A 146 -15.95 -5.74 -27.62
C LEU A 146 -16.90 -4.93 -28.54
N ASP A 147 -16.82 -3.60 -28.51
CA ASP A 147 -17.63 -2.74 -29.35
C ASP A 147 -17.30 -2.89 -30.84
N ARG A 148 -16.02 -3.05 -31.18
CA ARG A 148 -15.61 -3.39 -32.55
C ARG A 148 -16.20 -4.71 -33.02
N LEU A 149 -16.10 -5.77 -32.20
CA LEU A 149 -16.69 -7.07 -32.53
C LEU A 149 -18.22 -6.98 -32.66
N ARG A 150 -18.89 -6.20 -31.82
CA ARG A 150 -20.34 -5.95 -31.91
C ARG A 150 -20.71 -5.23 -33.21
N GLY A 151 -19.92 -4.25 -33.63
CA GLY A 151 -20.09 -3.56 -34.91
C GLY A 151 -20.00 -4.53 -36.10
N GLU A 152 -18.93 -5.33 -36.16
CA GLU A 152 -18.73 -6.34 -37.21
C GLU A 152 -19.87 -7.38 -37.23
N GLN A 153 -20.41 -7.76 -36.07
CA GLN A 153 -21.56 -8.67 -35.99
C GLN A 153 -22.84 -8.02 -36.50
N HIS A 154 -23.09 -6.74 -36.19
CA HIS A 154 -24.25 -6.03 -36.71
C HIS A 154 -24.23 -5.92 -38.24
N GLU A 155 -23.08 -5.59 -38.84
CA GLU A 155 -22.94 -5.55 -40.30
C GLU A 155 -23.26 -6.91 -40.94
N ARG A 156 -22.72 -8.01 -40.40
CA ARG A 156 -23.03 -9.36 -40.88
C ARG A 156 -24.52 -9.71 -40.76
N ILE A 157 -25.19 -9.24 -39.71
CA ILE A 157 -26.64 -9.43 -39.54
C ILE A 157 -27.40 -8.65 -40.62
N PHE A 158 -27.03 -7.40 -40.89
CA PHE A 158 -27.65 -6.60 -41.95
C PHE A 158 -27.47 -7.23 -43.34
N GLU A 159 -26.27 -7.70 -43.68
CA GLU A 159 -26.00 -8.40 -44.93
C GLU A 159 -26.87 -9.65 -45.09
N ARG A 160 -27.02 -10.44 -44.02
CA ARG A 160 -27.89 -11.63 -44.03
C ARG A 160 -29.35 -11.25 -44.22
N GLN A 161 -29.84 -10.18 -43.57
CA GLN A 161 -31.21 -9.71 -43.73
C GLN A 161 -31.49 -9.25 -45.17
N GLU A 162 -30.57 -8.50 -45.78
CA GLU A 162 -30.71 -8.06 -47.16
C GLU A 162 -30.76 -9.25 -48.13
N LEU A 163 -29.96 -10.28 -47.87
CA LEU A 163 -29.95 -11.50 -48.67
C LEU A 163 -31.27 -12.27 -48.55
N ILE A 164 -31.84 -12.36 -47.34
CA ILE A 164 -33.17 -12.96 -47.09
C ILE A 164 -34.25 -12.17 -47.84
N LEU A 165 -34.23 -10.84 -47.76
CA LEU A 165 -35.20 -9.99 -48.46
C LEU A 165 -35.13 -10.19 -49.99
N LYS A 166 -33.93 -10.21 -50.57
CA LYS A 166 -33.74 -10.50 -52.00
C LYS A 166 -34.23 -11.89 -52.40
N GLN A 167 -34.10 -12.89 -51.53
CA GLN A 167 -34.65 -14.23 -51.78
C GLN A 167 -36.18 -14.23 -51.74
N LEU A 168 -36.79 -13.55 -50.76
CA LEU A 168 -38.24 -13.40 -50.65
C LEU A 168 -38.82 -12.70 -51.88
N GLU A 169 -38.23 -11.58 -52.32
CA GLU A 169 -38.67 -10.87 -53.53
C GLU A 169 -38.58 -11.76 -54.78
N ARG A 170 -37.54 -12.59 -54.88
CA ARG A 170 -37.38 -13.55 -55.99
C ARG A 170 -38.44 -14.65 -55.96
N ILE A 171 -38.85 -15.10 -54.78
CA ILE A 171 -39.93 -16.09 -54.60
C ILE A 171 -41.28 -15.45 -54.93
N GLU A 172 -41.54 -14.24 -54.45
CA GLU A 172 -42.74 -13.47 -54.76
C GLU A 172 -42.93 -13.29 -56.27
N LYS A 173 -41.87 -12.89 -57.00
CA LYS A 173 -41.89 -12.78 -58.47
C LYS A 173 -42.08 -14.10 -59.22
N ARG A 174 -41.92 -15.25 -58.56
CA ARG A 174 -42.11 -16.59 -59.13
C ARG A 174 -43.45 -17.21 -58.75
N LEU A 175 -44.22 -16.60 -57.85
CA LEU A 175 -45.57 -17.02 -57.56
C LEU A 175 -46.52 -16.52 -58.67
N PRO A 176 -47.38 -17.39 -59.24
CA PRO A 176 -48.34 -17.02 -60.27
C PRO A 176 -49.48 -16.12 -59.76
#